data_AF-A0A8J6AU40-F1
#
_entry.id   AF-A0A8J6AU40-F1
#
_cell.length_a   1.000
_cell.length_b   1.000
_cell.length_c   1.000
_cell.angle_alpha   90.00
_cell.angle_beta   90.00
_cell.angle_gamma   90.00
#
_symmetry.space_group_name_H-M   'P 1'
#
loop_
_entity.id
_entity.type
_entity.pdbx_description
1 polymer ?
#
loop_
_entity_poly.entity_id
_entity_poly.type
_entity_poly.pdbx_seq_one_letter_code
_entity_poly.pdbx_strand_id
1 'polypeptide(L)'
;MDPEVADAMTAGNEELELNAIHDFCIILTEHQQQCEREGNYVEAEMARKRLQELRTQEEKRRRDELKRRHRNEREELEGNYEAELQRFQDAWNERLEEYDAQATELDRAMRERHDVEIQEMRNKLFGSSAMRKPKFSSQLLNMRKIEQTLAHQKKYHEAHQLKVRADALERWELEKLRAENEQTCLNKEAGFRQKQAQELTALRKRIRSGREELLKTRQSDVDRLTRRFNNLQRELDTHQHLEKNKTKKNPVGTRPAQPRRKMGRTMSRSSVDAYSESPYAVR
;
A
#
# COMPACT_ATOMS: atom_id res chain seq x y z
N MET A 1 -25.70 -27.18 10.82
CA MET A 1 -25.69 -27.02 12.29
C MET A 1 -24.63 -25.99 12.58
N ASP A 2 -25.04 -24.84 13.11
CA ASP A 2 -24.12 -23.73 13.38
C ASP A 2 -23.12 -24.14 14.46
N PRO A 3 -21.81 -23.92 14.25
CA PRO A 3 -20.76 -24.30 15.20
C PRO A 3 -20.95 -23.62 16.56
N GLU A 4 -21.60 -22.45 16.59
CA GLU A 4 -21.92 -21.67 17.78
C GLU A 4 -22.96 -22.36 18.70
N VAL A 5 -23.91 -23.11 18.12
CA VAL A 5 -24.97 -23.81 18.87
C VAL A 5 -24.45 -25.12 19.47
N ALA A 6 -23.51 -25.78 18.79
CA ALA A 6 -22.83 -26.96 19.31
C ALA A 6 -21.92 -26.61 20.49
N ASP A 7 -21.16 -25.51 20.39
CA ASP A 7 -20.21 -25.06 21.42
C ASP A 7 -20.94 -24.59 22.71
N ALA A 8 -22.11 -23.95 22.56
CA ALA A 8 -22.96 -23.57 23.68
C ALA A 8 -23.61 -24.76 24.40
N MET A 9 -23.98 -25.83 23.69
CA MET A 9 -24.52 -27.06 24.30
C MET A 9 -23.45 -27.87 25.03
N THR A 10 -22.21 -27.91 24.53
CA THR A 10 -21.08 -28.52 25.23
C THR A 10 -20.68 -27.73 26.47
N ALA A 11 -20.63 -26.39 26.40
CA ALA A 11 -20.34 -25.54 27.57
C ALA A 11 -21.39 -25.70 28.69
N GLY A 12 -22.67 -25.84 28.34
CA GLY A 12 -23.74 -26.09 29.31
C GLY A 12 -23.64 -27.46 29.99
N ASN A 13 -23.21 -28.50 29.27
CA ASN A 13 -22.96 -29.82 29.87
C ASN A 13 -21.73 -29.83 30.78
N GLU A 14 -20.66 -29.10 30.41
CA GLU A 14 -19.44 -29.01 31.23
C GLU A 14 -19.67 -28.26 32.55
N GLU A 15 -20.51 -27.22 32.57
CA GLU A 15 -20.92 -26.53 33.80
C GLU A 15 -21.72 -27.44 34.74
N LEU A 16 -22.61 -28.27 34.20
CA LEU A 16 -23.36 -29.25 34.99
C LEU A 16 -22.44 -30.31 35.60
N GLU A 17 -21.45 -30.79 34.85
CA GLU A 17 -20.42 -31.71 35.35
C GLU A 17 -19.52 -31.06 36.40
N LEU A 18 -19.14 -29.80 36.23
CA LEU A 18 -18.38 -29.01 37.22
C LEU A 18 -19.12 -28.89 38.55
N ASN A 19 -20.42 -28.61 38.51
CA ASN A 19 -21.27 -28.51 39.69
C ASN A 19 -21.43 -29.87 40.37
N ALA A 20 -21.64 -30.94 39.60
CA ALA A 20 -21.73 -32.31 40.12
C ALA A 20 -20.42 -32.76 40.81
N ILE A 21 -19.25 -32.44 40.24
CA ILE A 21 -17.94 -32.74 40.85
C ILE A 21 -17.72 -31.93 42.14
N HIS A 22 -18.18 -30.68 42.19
CA HIS A 22 -18.12 -29.86 43.40
C HIS A 22 -18.99 -30.44 44.52
N ASP A 23 -20.24 -30.78 44.21
CA ASP A 23 -21.18 -31.38 45.16
C ASP A 23 -20.69 -32.74 45.65
N PHE A 24 -20.12 -33.56 44.76
CA PHE A 24 -19.52 -34.84 45.14
C PHE A 24 -18.29 -34.67 46.04
N CYS A 25 -17.49 -33.61 45.86
CA CYS A 25 -16.40 -33.27 46.78
C CYS A 25 -16.92 -32.86 48.17
N ILE A 26 -18.05 -32.15 48.25
CA ILE A 26 -18.68 -31.76 49.53
C ILE A 26 -19.20 -33.02 50.25
N ILE A 27 -19.95 -33.87 49.53
CA ILE A 27 -20.52 -35.11 50.07
C ILE A 27 -19.40 -36.06 50.57
N LEU A 28 -18.33 -36.23 49.80
CA LEU A 28 -17.18 -37.03 50.24
C LEU A 28 -16.44 -36.45 51.44
N THR A 29 -16.39 -35.11 51.57
CA THR A 29 -15.80 -34.45 52.74
C THR A 29 -16.64 -34.68 53.99
N GLU A 30 -17.97 -34.62 53.87
CA GLU A 30 -18.90 -34.88 54.96
C GLU A 30 -18.88 -36.36 55.38
N HIS A 31 -18.85 -37.28 54.41
CA HIS A 31 -18.68 -38.71 54.64
C HIS A 31 -17.35 -39.04 55.35
N GLN A 32 -16.24 -38.40 54.92
CA GLN A 32 -14.96 -38.54 55.62
C GLN A 32 -15.06 -38.10 57.09
N GLN A 33 -15.66 -36.93 57.37
CA GLN A 33 -15.83 -36.41 58.73
C GLN A 33 -16.76 -37.27 59.59
N GLN A 34 -17.72 -37.97 58.97
CA GLN A 34 -18.61 -38.90 59.65
C GLN A 34 -17.86 -40.19 60.03
N CYS A 35 -17.11 -40.79 59.09
CA CYS A 35 -16.28 -41.96 59.35
C CYS A 35 -15.18 -41.69 60.41
N GLU A 36 -14.62 -40.47 60.44
CA GLU A 36 -13.66 -40.03 61.47
C GLU A 36 -14.29 -39.95 62.87
N ARG A 37 -15.56 -39.54 62.96
CA ARG A 37 -16.31 -39.47 64.23
C ARG A 37 -16.73 -40.84 64.74
N GLU A 38 -16.99 -41.78 63.83
CA GLU A 38 -17.42 -43.16 64.14
C GLU A 38 -16.24 -44.11 64.41
N GLY A 39 -15.00 -43.69 64.14
CA GLY A 39 -13.79 -44.50 64.34
C GLY A 39 -13.45 -45.44 63.17
N ASN A 40 -14.18 -45.34 62.06
CA ASN A 40 -13.97 -46.13 60.84
C ASN A 40 -12.85 -45.54 59.96
N TYR A 41 -11.61 -45.64 60.42
CA TYR A 41 -10.46 -45.01 59.76
C TYR A 41 -10.16 -45.53 58.35
N VAL A 42 -10.49 -46.80 58.05
CA VAL A 42 -10.28 -47.39 56.70
C VAL A 42 -11.20 -46.74 55.67
N GLU A 43 -12.46 -46.48 56.02
CA GLU A 43 -13.42 -45.81 55.15
C GLU A 43 -13.09 -44.31 54.99
N ALA A 44 -12.64 -43.66 56.05
CA ALA A 44 -12.12 -42.29 55.99
C ALA A 44 -10.89 -42.18 55.07
N GLU A 45 -9.98 -43.16 55.09
CA GLU A 45 -8.82 -43.20 54.20
C GLU A 45 -9.24 -43.39 52.73
N MET A 46 -10.22 -44.26 52.45
CA MET A 46 -10.77 -44.45 51.10
C MET A 46 -11.46 -43.18 50.57
N ALA A 47 -12.29 -42.53 51.40
CA ALA A 47 -12.93 -41.26 51.06
C ALA A 47 -11.90 -40.15 50.80
N ARG A 48 -10.84 -40.08 51.61
CA ARG A 48 -9.73 -39.14 51.42
C ARG A 48 -8.96 -39.38 50.12
N LYS A 49 -8.63 -40.64 49.79
CA LYS A 49 -7.96 -40.99 48.52
C LYS A 49 -8.83 -40.61 47.33
N ARG A 50 -10.14 -40.92 47.38
CA ARG A 50 -11.07 -40.59 46.31
C ARG A 50 -11.24 -39.08 46.11
N LEU A 51 -11.32 -38.32 47.20
CA LEU A 51 -11.38 -36.87 47.19
C LEU A 51 -10.11 -36.25 46.60
N GLN A 52 -8.94 -36.81 46.92
CA GLN A 52 -7.66 -36.39 46.35
C GLN A 52 -7.61 -36.66 44.83
N GLU A 53 -8.00 -37.86 44.39
CA GLU A 53 -8.08 -38.20 42.96
C GLU A 53 -8.99 -37.24 42.19
N LEU A 54 -10.22 -37.02 42.66
CA LEU A 54 -11.17 -36.11 42.02
C LEU A 54 -10.66 -34.68 41.94
N ARG A 55 -10.05 -34.17 43.02
CA ARG A 55 -9.41 -32.85 43.01
C ARG A 55 -8.28 -32.78 41.98
N THR A 56 -7.43 -33.79 41.90
CA THR A 56 -6.32 -33.80 40.92
C THR A 56 -6.81 -33.88 39.47
N GLN A 57 -7.85 -34.67 39.19
CA GLN A 57 -8.45 -34.78 37.85
C GLN A 57 -9.12 -33.47 37.44
N GLU A 58 -9.87 -32.86 38.35
CA GLU A 58 -10.55 -31.59 38.10
C GLU A 58 -9.56 -30.43 37.92
N GLU A 59 -8.51 -30.37 38.73
CA GLU A 59 -7.42 -29.39 38.55
C GLU A 59 -6.70 -29.58 37.21
N LYS A 60 -6.50 -30.83 36.77
CA LYS A 60 -5.92 -31.12 35.45
C LYS A 60 -6.85 -30.64 34.34
N ARG A 61 -8.15 -30.96 34.41
CA ARG A 61 -9.17 -30.51 33.44
C ARG A 61 -9.19 -28.99 33.33
N ARG A 62 -9.33 -28.27 34.45
CA ARG A 62 -9.31 -26.79 34.47
C ARG A 62 -8.04 -26.20 33.90
N ARG A 63 -6.89 -26.81 34.18
CA ARG A 63 -5.60 -26.36 33.66
C ARG A 63 -5.49 -26.55 32.16
N ASP A 64 -5.96 -27.68 31.65
CA ASP A 64 -5.88 -28.00 30.23
C ASP A 64 -6.90 -27.18 29.41
N GLU A 65 -8.08 -26.92 29.97
CA GLU A 65 -9.06 -26.00 29.40
C GLU A 65 -8.54 -24.56 29.34
N LEU A 66 -7.96 -24.06 30.44
CA LEU A 66 -7.32 -22.74 30.44
C LEU A 66 -6.23 -22.62 29.37
N LYS A 67 -5.39 -23.66 29.21
CA LYS A 67 -4.37 -23.68 28.15
C LYS A 67 -4.99 -23.70 26.76
N ARG A 68 -6.08 -24.44 26.55
CA ARG A 68 -6.79 -24.50 25.27
C ARG A 68 -7.33 -23.12 24.92
N ARG A 69 -8.04 -22.47 25.85
CA ARG A 69 -8.54 -21.11 25.66
C ARG A 69 -7.42 -20.12 25.35
N HIS A 70 -6.30 -20.16 26.09
CA HIS A 70 -5.16 -19.28 25.84
C HIS A 70 -4.51 -19.50 24.46
N ARG A 71 -4.52 -20.73 23.94
CA ARG A 71 -4.05 -21.02 22.58
C ARG A 71 -5.02 -20.45 21.55
N ASN A 72 -6.31 -20.72 21.70
CA ASN A 72 -7.34 -20.22 20.78
C ASN A 72 -7.33 -18.69 20.71
N GLU A 73 -7.28 -17.99 21.85
CA GLU A 73 -7.18 -16.52 21.89
C GLU A 73 -5.95 -15.99 21.12
N ARG A 74 -4.83 -16.72 21.15
CA ARG A 74 -3.61 -16.35 20.44
C ARG A 74 -3.73 -16.61 18.94
N GLU A 75 -4.27 -17.77 18.57
CA GLU A 75 -4.53 -18.13 17.17
C GLU A 75 -5.53 -17.17 16.53
N GLU A 76 -6.57 -16.76 17.25
CA GLU A 76 -7.52 -15.75 16.80
C GLU A 76 -6.87 -14.37 16.62
N LEU A 77 -6.00 -13.95 17.56
CA LEU A 77 -5.28 -12.69 17.44
C LEU A 77 -4.34 -12.69 16.23
N GLU A 78 -3.60 -13.79 16.01
CA GLU A 78 -2.71 -13.99 14.87
C GLU A 78 -3.48 -14.02 13.55
N GLY A 79 -4.57 -14.79 13.47
CA GLY A 79 -5.42 -14.85 12.28
C GLY A 79 -6.07 -13.51 11.93
N ASN A 80 -6.51 -12.76 12.94
CA ASN A 80 -7.03 -11.40 12.72
C ASN A 80 -5.96 -10.45 12.17
N TYR A 81 -4.73 -10.54 12.68
CA TYR A 81 -3.60 -9.75 12.18
C TYR A 81 -3.23 -10.11 10.74
N GLU A 82 -3.17 -11.40 10.42
CA GLU A 82 -2.91 -11.87 9.05
C GLU A 82 -3.97 -11.36 8.06
N ALA A 83 -5.25 -11.44 8.44
CA ALA A 83 -6.34 -10.93 7.62
C ALA A 83 -6.28 -9.40 7.45
N GLU A 84 -5.93 -8.65 8.49
CA GLU A 84 -5.75 -7.20 8.42
C GLU A 84 -4.55 -6.84 7.52
N LEU A 85 -3.44 -7.55 7.67
CA LEU A 85 -2.25 -7.36 6.84
C LEU A 85 -2.54 -7.66 5.37
N GLN A 86 -3.29 -8.73 5.07
CA GLN A 86 -3.67 -9.05 3.70
C GLN A 86 -4.53 -7.94 3.08
N ARG A 87 -5.59 -7.50 3.78
CA ARG A 87 -6.43 -6.37 3.32
C ARG A 87 -5.61 -5.10 3.09
N PHE A 88 -4.67 -4.83 4.00
CA PHE A 88 -3.74 -3.72 3.86
C PHE A 88 -2.84 -3.87 2.62
N GLN A 89 -2.29 -5.06 2.39
CA GLN A 89 -1.46 -5.34 1.21
C GLN A 89 -2.25 -5.15 -0.08
N ASP A 90 -3.47 -5.68 -0.16
CA ASP A 90 -4.33 -5.58 -1.34
C ASP A 90 -4.66 -4.11 -1.65
N ALA A 91 -5.11 -3.34 -0.65
CA ALA A 91 -5.41 -1.93 -0.81
C ALA A 91 -4.19 -1.09 -1.24
N TRP A 92 -3.00 -1.41 -0.72
CA TRP A 92 -1.76 -0.72 -1.12
C TRP A 92 -1.26 -1.13 -2.50
N ASN A 93 -1.47 -2.39 -2.90
CA ASN A 93 -1.13 -2.85 -4.24
C ASN A 93 -2.03 -2.16 -5.26
N GLU A 94 -3.35 -2.10 -5.03
CA GLU A 94 -4.30 -1.36 -5.87
C GLU A 94 -3.91 0.12 -6.01
N ARG A 95 -3.60 0.78 -4.88
CA ARG A 95 -3.16 2.18 -4.88
C ARG A 95 -1.87 2.41 -5.68
N LEU A 96 -0.91 1.49 -5.58
CA LEU A 96 0.35 1.58 -6.33
C LEU A 96 0.13 1.31 -7.83
N GLU A 97 -0.72 0.35 -8.16
CA GLU A 97 -1.11 0.05 -9.54
C GLU A 97 -1.82 1.23 -10.19
N GLU A 98 -2.76 1.87 -9.49
CA GLU A 98 -3.42 3.07 -9.98
C GLU A 98 -2.43 4.22 -10.21
N TYR A 99 -1.50 4.42 -9.28
CA TYR A 99 -0.44 5.44 -9.44
C TYR A 99 0.45 5.14 -10.65
N ASP A 100 0.90 3.89 -10.81
CA ASP A 100 1.75 3.48 -11.92
C ASP A 100 0.98 3.62 -13.25
N ALA A 101 -0.31 3.29 -13.29
CA ALA A 101 -1.18 3.49 -14.46
C ALA A 101 -1.31 4.99 -14.81
N GLN A 102 -1.64 5.84 -13.85
CA GLN A 102 -1.72 7.30 -14.06
C GLN A 102 -0.38 7.88 -14.52
N ALA A 103 0.74 7.39 -13.98
CA ALA A 103 2.08 7.82 -14.37
C ALA A 103 2.41 7.43 -15.82
N THR A 104 2.02 6.22 -16.26
CA THR A 104 2.21 5.79 -17.66
C THR A 104 1.39 6.63 -18.62
N GLU A 105 0.15 6.95 -18.25
CA GLU A 105 -0.72 7.80 -19.05
C GLU A 105 -0.19 9.24 -19.15
N LEU A 106 0.35 9.79 -18.06
CA LEU A 106 1.00 11.10 -18.08
C LEU A 106 2.24 11.14 -18.98
N ASP A 107 3.11 10.11 -18.95
CA ASP A 107 4.28 10.04 -19.84
C ASP A 107 3.83 9.91 -21.30
N ARG A 108 2.81 9.09 -21.58
CA ARG A 108 2.23 8.94 -22.93
C ARG A 108 1.65 10.26 -23.45
N ALA A 109 0.78 10.90 -22.68
CA ALA A 109 0.16 12.16 -23.05
C ALA A 109 1.20 13.27 -23.27
N MET A 110 2.28 13.31 -22.48
CA MET A 110 3.37 14.26 -22.69
C MET A 110 4.08 14.02 -24.03
N ARG A 111 4.41 12.77 -24.37
CA ARG A 111 5.05 12.41 -25.64
C ARG A 111 4.16 12.74 -26.83
N GLU A 112 2.86 12.43 -26.75
CA GLU A 112 1.91 12.73 -27.83
C GLU A 112 1.80 14.23 -28.07
N ARG A 113 1.73 15.04 -27.00
CA ARG A 113 1.79 16.51 -27.13
C ARG A 113 3.09 16.95 -27.78
N HIS A 114 4.23 16.41 -27.35
CA HIS A 114 5.53 16.74 -27.91
C HIS A 114 5.63 16.43 -29.41
N ASP A 115 5.06 15.31 -29.86
CA ASP A 115 5.02 14.94 -31.28
C ASP A 115 4.18 15.92 -32.10
N VAL A 116 3.00 16.32 -31.60
CA VAL A 116 2.14 17.33 -32.24
C VAL A 116 2.85 18.69 -32.31
N GLU A 117 3.49 19.11 -31.23
CA GLU A 117 4.26 20.37 -31.18
C GLU A 117 5.42 20.40 -32.19
N ILE A 118 6.12 19.27 -32.38
CA ILE A 118 7.16 19.15 -33.41
C ILE A 118 6.55 19.34 -34.81
N GLN A 119 5.41 18.69 -35.08
CA GLN A 119 4.74 18.83 -36.38
C GLN A 119 4.29 20.27 -36.64
N GLU A 120 3.68 20.92 -35.65
CA GLU A 120 3.29 22.32 -35.76
C GLU A 120 4.48 23.25 -35.99
N MET A 121 5.58 23.02 -35.28
CA MET A 121 6.80 23.81 -35.43
C MET A 121 7.41 23.63 -36.83
N ARG A 122 7.45 22.40 -37.36
CA ARG A 122 7.86 22.13 -38.74
C ARG A 122 6.96 22.83 -39.75
N ASN A 123 5.64 22.80 -39.56
CA ASN A 123 4.69 23.50 -40.43
C ASN A 123 4.89 25.03 -40.39
N LYS A 124 5.12 25.61 -39.20
CA LYS A 124 5.43 27.03 -39.03
C LYS A 124 6.74 27.43 -39.71
N LEU A 125 7.77 26.58 -39.63
CA LEU A 125 9.06 26.79 -40.31
C LEU A 125 8.91 26.73 -41.83
N PHE A 126 8.18 25.73 -42.34
CA PHE A 126 7.91 25.59 -43.78
C PHE A 126 7.14 26.81 -44.32
N GLY A 127 6.06 27.21 -43.66
CA GLY A 127 5.27 28.38 -44.05
C GLY A 127 6.07 29.69 -44.01
N SER A 128 6.92 29.87 -42.99
CA SER A 128 7.77 31.06 -42.87
C SER A 128 8.90 31.10 -43.91
N SER A 129 9.45 29.93 -44.27
CA SER A 129 10.49 29.80 -45.30
C SER A 129 9.92 30.11 -46.70
N ALA A 130 8.71 29.61 -47.00
CA ALA A 130 8.03 29.86 -48.27
C ALA A 130 7.71 31.35 -48.52
N MET A 131 7.55 32.15 -47.46
CA MET A 131 7.18 33.56 -47.57
C MET A 131 8.37 34.51 -47.82
N ARG A 132 9.61 34.08 -47.56
CA ARG A 132 10.80 34.94 -47.70
C ARG A 132 11.40 34.82 -49.11
N LYS A 133 11.32 35.88 -49.91
CA LYS A 133 11.99 35.95 -51.23
C LYS A 133 13.51 35.81 -51.06
N PRO A 134 14.18 34.94 -51.86
CA PRO A 134 15.64 34.85 -51.89
C PRO A 134 16.28 36.21 -52.17
N LYS A 135 17.33 36.55 -51.40
CA LYS A 135 18.17 37.73 -51.66
C LYS A 135 19.40 37.29 -52.44
N PHE A 136 19.43 37.60 -53.72
CA PHE A 136 20.55 37.30 -54.61
C PHE A 136 21.73 38.25 -54.40
N SER A 137 22.94 37.82 -54.79
CA SER A 137 24.13 38.66 -54.70
C SER A 137 24.06 39.85 -55.67
N SER A 138 24.78 40.93 -55.35
CA SER A 138 24.89 42.08 -56.26
C SER A 138 25.55 41.68 -57.59
N GLN A 139 26.43 40.67 -57.58
CA GLN A 139 27.07 40.13 -58.76
C GLN A 139 26.05 39.50 -59.71
N LEU A 140 25.14 38.66 -59.20
CA LEU A 140 24.08 38.07 -60.03
C LEU A 140 23.16 39.15 -60.61
N LEU A 141 22.74 40.11 -59.79
CA LEU A 141 21.89 41.22 -60.23
C LEU A 141 22.57 42.07 -61.31
N ASN A 142 23.87 42.33 -61.18
CA ASN A 142 24.66 43.05 -62.18
C ASN A 142 24.80 42.24 -63.47
N MET A 143 25.05 40.93 -63.40
CA MET A 143 25.11 40.05 -64.57
C MET A 143 23.77 40.02 -65.32
N ARG A 144 22.63 39.97 -64.62
CA ARG A 144 21.29 40.06 -65.22
C ARG A 144 21.03 41.41 -65.89
N LYS A 145 21.49 42.51 -65.29
CA LYS A 145 21.34 43.86 -65.88
C LYS A 145 22.19 44.02 -67.15
N ILE A 146 23.43 43.51 -67.14
CA ILE A 146 24.31 43.51 -68.31
C ILE A 146 23.74 42.58 -69.40
N GLU A 147 23.21 41.41 -69.04
CA GLU A 147 22.53 40.49 -69.97
C GLU A 147 21.40 41.19 -70.72
N GLN A 148 20.49 41.87 -69.99
CA GLN A 148 19.40 42.63 -70.60
C GLN A 148 19.93 43.74 -71.51
N THR A 149 20.98 44.45 -71.10
CA THR A 149 21.56 45.54 -71.90
C THR A 149 22.17 45.01 -73.21
N LEU A 150 22.91 43.90 -73.17
CA LEU A 150 23.48 43.25 -74.35
C LEU A 150 22.39 42.72 -75.30
N ALA A 151 21.29 42.20 -74.75
CA ALA A 151 20.13 41.79 -75.54
C ALA A 151 19.47 42.98 -76.26
N HIS A 152 19.30 44.13 -75.58
CA HIS A 152 18.75 45.35 -76.20
C HIS A 152 19.69 45.91 -77.29
N GLN A 153 21.01 45.75 -77.12
CA GLN A 153 22.01 46.10 -78.13
C GLN A 153 22.10 45.08 -79.29
N LYS A 154 21.24 44.05 -79.32
CA LYS A 154 21.21 42.95 -80.32
C LYS A 154 22.50 42.11 -80.35
N LYS A 155 23.32 42.15 -79.30
CA LYS A 155 24.53 41.34 -79.15
C LYS A 155 24.19 39.97 -78.55
N TYR A 156 23.46 39.16 -79.31
CA TYR A 156 22.87 37.92 -78.79
C TYR A 156 23.88 36.87 -78.33
N HIS A 157 25.04 36.76 -78.99
CA HIS A 157 26.06 35.79 -78.61
C HIS A 157 26.65 36.09 -77.23
N GLU A 158 27.04 37.35 -76.99
CA GLU A 158 27.56 37.81 -75.70
C GLU A 158 26.49 37.72 -74.60
N ALA A 159 25.25 38.11 -74.91
CA ALA A 159 24.11 37.98 -73.98
C ALA A 159 23.87 36.51 -73.58
N HIS A 160 23.93 35.57 -74.53
CA HIS A 160 23.75 34.14 -74.24
C HIS A 160 24.87 33.59 -73.36
N GLN A 161 26.14 33.93 -73.64
CA GLN A 161 27.25 33.51 -72.77
C GLN A 161 27.10 34.05 -71.34
N LEU A 162 26.66 35.31 -71.20
CA LEU A 162 26.43 35.91 -69.90
C LEU A 162 25.25 35.27 -69.17
N LYS A 163 24.16 34.96 -69.88
CA LYS A 163 23.01 34.22 -69.36
C LYS A 163 23.41 32.88 -68.76
N VAL A 164 24.19 32.06 -69.47
CA VAL A 164 24.64 30.76 -68.97
C VAL A 164 25.41 30.89 -67.66
N ARG A 165 26.29 31.90 -67.55
CA ARG A 165 27.04 32.18 -66.31
C ARG A 165 26.12 32.69 -65.18
N ALA A 166 25.17 33.57 -65.49
CA ALA A 166 24.19 34.07 -64.53
C ALA A 166 23.28 32.94 -64.03
N ASP A 167 22.76 32.08 -64.91
CA ASP A 167 21.93 30.92 -64.58
C ASP A 167 22.69 29.88 -63.74
N ALA A 168 24.00 29.73 -63.95
CA ALA A 168 24.84 28.88 -63.11
C ALA A 168 25.04 29.47 -61.71
N LEU A 169 25.32 30.78 -61.61
CA LEU A 169 25.47 31.48 -60.34
C LEU A 169 24.15 31.50 -59.55
N GLU A 170 23.02 31.74 -60.22
CA GLU A 170 21.69 31.71 -59.60
C GLU A 170 21.37 30.33 -59.02
N ARG A 171 21.63 29.26 -59.76
CA ARG A 171 21.43 27.90 -59.27
C ARG A 171 22.26 27.62 -58.02
N TRP A 172 23.54 28.02 -58.03
CA TRP A 172 24.42 27.85 -56.89
C TRP A 172 23.96 28.67 -55.67
N GLU A 173 23.57 29.94 -55.85
CA GLU A 173 23.05 30.78 -54.76
C GLU A 173 21.75 30.23 -54.17
N LEU A 174 20.85 29.72 -55.01
CA LEU A 174 19.61 29.09 -54.55
C LEU A 174 19.86 27.79 -53.77
N GLU A 175 20.79 26.96 -54.23
CA GLU A 175 21.16 25.71 -53.54
C GLU A 175 21.82 26.00 -52.19
N LYS A 176 22.74 26.96 -52.14
CA LYS A 176 23.36 27.41 -50.90
C LYS A 176 22.32 27.95 -49.91
N LEU A 177 21.39 28.80 -50.37
CA LEU A 177 20.32 29.34 -49.52
C LEU A 177 19.40 28.22 -49.00
N ARG A 178 19.10 27.21 -49.82
CA ARG A 178 18.33 26.03 -49.39
C ARG A 178 19.06 25.27 -48.29
N ALA A 179 20.36 25.00 -48.46
CA ALA A 179 21.16 24.30 -47.46
C ALA A 179 21.26 25.08 -46.14
N GLU A 180 21.47 26.40 -46.18
CA GLU A 180 21.51 27.25 -44.98
C GLU A 180 20.16 27.29 -44.25
N ASN A 181 19.05 27.35 -44.99
CA ASN A 181 17.70 27.30 -44.43
C ASN A 181 17.41 25.93 -43.79
N GLU A 182 17.79 24.85 -44.46
CA GLU A 182 17.65 23.48 -43.95
C GLU A 182 18.44 23.31 -42.65
N GLN A 183 19.72 23.72 -42.63
CA GLN A 183 20.56 23.65 -41.43
C GLN A 183 19.96 24.48 -40.28
N THR A 184 19.43 25.67 -40.57
CA THR A 184 18.76 26.49 -39.56
C THR A 184 17.51 25.80 -39.00
N CYS A 185 16.74 25.11 -39.84
CA CYS A 185 15.58 24.34 -39.41
C CYS A 185 16.00 23.15 -38.54
N LEU A 186 17.04 22.40 -38.93
CA LEU A 186 17.59 21.29 -38.16
C LEU A 186 18.08 21.74 -36.78
N ASN A 187 18.80 22.86 -36.71
CA ASN A 187 19.31 23.41 -35.45
C ASN A 187 18.16 23.80 -34.51
N LYS A 188 17.10 24.42 -35.04
CA LYS A 188 15.89 24.77 -34.27
C LYS A 188 15.15 23.53 -33.79
N GLU A 189 14.99 22.53 -34.65
CA GLU A 189 14.36 21.26 -34.28
C GLU A 189 15.16 20.52 -33.20
N ALA A 190 16.49 20.48 -33.31
CA ALA A 190 17.35 19.86 -32.31
C ALA A 190 17.22 20.53 -30.94
N GLY A 191 17.24 21.87 -30.90
CA GLY A 191 17.03 22.62 -29.66
C GLY A 191 15.64 22.41 -29.06
N PHE A 192 14.61 22.25 -29.89
CA PHE A 192 13.24 21.95 -29.44
C PHE A 192 13.14 20.53 -28.84
N ARG A 193 13.65 19.53 -29.55
CA ARG A 193 13.73 18.13 -29.06
C ARG A 193 14.51 18.03 -27.74
N GLN A 194 15.59 18.82 -27.60
CA GLN A 194 16.35 18.86 -26.35
C GLN A 194 15.50 19.36 -25.18
N LYS A 195 14.70 20.42 -25.36
CA LYS A 195 13.78 20.93 -24.33
C LYS A 195 12.74 19.87 -23.96
N GLN A 196 12.12 19.25 -24.94
CA GLN A 196 11.14 18.17 -24.72
C GLN A 196 11.76 16.98 -23.97
N ALA A 197 12.98 16.59 -24.30
CA ALA A 197 13.71 15.54 -23.58
C ALA A 197 13.98 15.92 -22.12
N GLN A 198 14.32 17.18 -21.83
CA GLN A 198 14.50 17.69 -20.47
C GLN A 198 13.18 17.68 -19.69
N GLU A 199 12.08 18.08 -20.32
CA GLU A 199 10.74 18.03 -19.71
C GLU A 199 10.30 16.61 -19.37
N LEU A 200 10.47 15.65 -20.29
CA LEU A 200 10.20 14.23 -20.03
C LEU A 200 11.09 13.68 -18.91
N THR A 201 12.36 14.08 -18.87
CA THR A 201 13.28 13.66 -17.80
C THR A 201 12.83 14.20 -16.44
N ALA A 202 12.42 15.47 -16.38
CA ALA A 202 11.90 16.08 -15.17
C ALA A 202 10.60 15.42 -14.70
N LEU A 203 9.67 15.14 -15.63
CA LEU A 203 8.42 14.43 -15.35
C LEU A 203 8.70 13.03 -14.78
N ARG A 204 9.56 12.24 -15.43
CA ARG A 204 9.94 10.90 -14.96
C ARG A 204 10.62 10.93 -13.61
N LYS A 205 11.46 11.93 -13.34
CA LYS A 205 12.07 12.11 -12.03
C LYS A 205 11.00 12.36 -10.96
N ARG A 206 9.99 13.19 -11.26
CA ARG A 206 8.87 13.46 -10.34
C ARG A 206 8.00 12.22 -10.10
N ILE A 207 7.69 11.45 -11.14
CA ILE A 207 6.98 10.17 -11.04
C ILE A 207 7.77 9.21 -10.13
N ARG A 208 9.07 9.06 -10.38
CA ARG A 208 9.92 8.19 -9.59
C ARG A 208 9.98 8.63 -8.12
N SER A 209 10.17 9.91 -7.84
CA SER A 209 10.22 10.41 -6.46
C SER A 209 8.88 10.23 -5.74
N GLY A 210 7.76 10.47 -6.43
CA GLY A 210 6.43 10.25 -5.86
C GLY A 210 6.17 8.79 -5.53
N ARG A 211 6.61 7.87 -6.41
CA ARG A 211 6.54 6.43 -6.14
C ARG A 211 7.39 6.01 -4.95
N GLU A 212 8.62 6.52 -4.85
CA GLU A 212 9.51 6.27 -3.70
C GLU A 212 8.90 6.79 -2.38
N GLU A 213 8.20 7.92 -2.41
CA GLU A 213 7.49 8.46 -1.26
C GLU A 213 6.31 7.57 -0.84
N LEU A 214 5.48 7.12 -1.80
CA LEU A 214 4.39 6.17 -1.53
C LEU A 214 4.89 4.88 -0.88
N LEU A 215 6.01 4.33 -1.35
CA LEU A 215 6.62 3.14 -0.74
C LEU A 215 7.11 3.37 0.68
N LYS A 216 7.66 4.56 0.98
CA LYS A 216 8.04 4.92 2.35
C LYS A 216 6.83 5.06 3.27
N THR A 217 5.74 5.64 2.78
CA THR A 217 4.48 5.70 3.52
C THR A 217 3.94 4.30 3.80
N ARG A 218 3.89 3.43 2.78
CA ARG A 218 3.50 2.01 2.93
C ARG A 218 4.32 1.33 4.02
N GLN A 219 5.64 1.48 4.00
CA GLN A 219 6.51 0.88 5.01
C GLN A 219 6.20 1.39 6.42
N SER A 220 6.01 2.70 6.57
CA SER A 220 5.70 3.32 7.85
C SER A 220 4.36 2.84 8.42
N ASP A 221 3.37 2.63 7.54
CA ASP A 221 2.06 2.12 7.93
C ASP A 221 2.09 0.64 8.30
N VAL A 222 2.86 -0.19 7.59
CA VAL A 222 3.11 -1.59 7.99
C VAL A 222 3.78 -1.65 9.35
N ASP A 223 4.79 -0.81 9.59
CA ASP A 223 5.50 -0.75 10.88
C ASP A 223 4.52 -0.37 12.00
N ARG A 224 3.59 0.56 11.74
CA ARG A 224 2.56 0.95 12.70
C ARG A 224 1.59 -0.19 13.00
N LEU A 225 1.12 -0.90 11.97
CA LEU A 225 0.24 -2.07 12.11
C LEU A 225 0.92 -3.18 12.92
N THR A 226 2.18 -3.50 12.58
CA THR A 226 3.01 -4.47 13.30
C THR A 226 3.22 -4.07 14.77
N ARG A 227 3.46 -2.78 15.05
CA ARG A 227 3.60 -2.29 16.44
C ARG A 227 2.31 -2.46 17.24
N ARG A 228 1.14 -2.21 16.64
CA ARG A 228 -0.15 -2.42 17.30
C ARG A 228 -0.35 -3.89 17.65
N PHE A 229 -0.09 -4.79 16.71
CA PHE A 229 -0.16 -6.23 16.94
C PHE A 229 0.75 -6.68 18.09
N ASN A 230 2.02 -6.26 18.07
CA ASN A 230 2.95 -6.60 19.15
C ASN A 230 2.51 -6.07 20.52
N ASN A 231 1.84 -4.92 20.57
CA ASN A 231 1.29 -4.40 21.81
C ASN A 231 0.11 -5.25 22.29
N LEU A 232 -0.83 -5.60 21.40
CA LEU A 232 -1.95 -6.50 21.72
C LEU A 232 -1.46 -7.88 22.19
N GLN A 233 -0.42 -8.42 21.55
CA GLN A 233 0.18 -9.68 21.96
C GLN A 233 0.77 -9.62 23.38
N ARG A 234 1.46 -8.52 23.73
CA ARG A 234 1.96 -8.29 25.09
C ARG A 234 0.82 -8.14 26.10
N GLU A 235 -0.24 -7.43 25.74
CA GLU A 235 -1.42 -7.28 26.59
C GLU A 235 -2.08 -8.64 26.83
N LEU A 236 -2.25 -9.45 25.79
CA LEU A 236 -2.78 -10.81 25.89
C LEU A 236 -1.90 -11.67 26.81
N ASP A 237 -0.58 -11.64 26.63
CA ASP A 237 0.36 -12.37 27.49
C ASP A 237 0.25 -11.96 28.96
N THR A 238 0.13 -10.65 29.24
CA THR A 238 -0.07 -10.18 30.61
C THR A 238 -1.41 -10.63 31.18
N HIS A 239 -2.48 -10.62 30.38
CA HIS A 239 -3.80 -11.11 30.78
C HIS A 239 -3.74 -12.61 31.12
N GLN A 240 -3.19 -13.42 30.23
CA GLN A 240 -3.04 -14.86 30.41
C GLN A 240 -2.17 -15.21 31.61
N HIS A 241 -1.10 -14.44 31.86
CA HIS A 241 -0.27 -14.62 33.05
C HIS A 241 -1.05 -14.33 34.35
N LEU A 242 -1.83 -13.25 34.38
CA LEU A 242 -2.69 -12.92 35.52
C LEU A 242 -3.76 -13.99 35.76
N GLU A 243 -4.37 -14.53 34.71
CA GLU A 243 -5.34 -15.62 34.81
C GLU A 243 -4.73 -16.92 35.35
N LYS A 244 -3.53 -17.29 34.88
CA LYS A 244 -2.76 -18.42 35.44
C LYS A 244 -2.47 -18.23 36.92
N ASN A 245 -2.16 -17.01 37.35
CA ASN A 245 -1.92 -16.71 38.76
C ASN A 245 -3.21 -16.73 39.61
N LYS A 246 -4.35 -16.29 39.05
CA LYS A 246 -5.65 -16.38 39.72
C LYS A 246 -6.11 -17.83 39.90
N THR A 247 -5.98 -18.65 38.86
CA THR A 247 -6.37 -20.08 38.91
C THR A 247 -5.52 -20.88 39.89
N LYS A 248 -4.22 -20.56 40.02
CA LYS A 248 -3.36 -21.14 41.08
C LYS A 248 -3.79 -20.77 42.50
N LYS A 249 -4.39 -19.59 42.70
CA LYS A 249 -4.84 -19.09 44.03
C LYS A 249 -6.20 -19.65 44.46
N ASN A 250 -7.00 -20.19 43.54
CA ASN A 250 -8.31 -20.79 43.82
C ASN A 250 -8.31 -22.30 43.49
N PRO A 251 -7.75 -23.16 44.35
CA PRO A 251 -7.77 -24.61 44.17
C PRO A 251 -9.18 -25.20 44.32
N VAL A 252 -9.39 -26.36 43.69
CA VAL A 252 -10.67 -27.06 43.63
C VAL A 252 -11.11 -27.46 45.04
N GLY A 253 -12.32 -27.03 45.44
CA GLY A 253 -12.89 -27.28 46.77
C GLY A 253 -12.86 -26.08 47.73
N THR A 254 -12.21 -24.97 47.35
CA THR A 254 -12.33 -23.71 48.10
C THR A 254 -13.56 -22.96 47.61
N ARG A 255 -14.56 -22.77 48.47
CA ARG A 255 -15.75 -21.96 48.17
C ARG A 255 -15.29 -20.57 47.72
N PRO A 256 -15.71 -20.05 46.56
CA PRO A 256 -15.31 -18.72 46.13
C PRO A 256 -15.73 -17.72 47.21
N ALA A 257 -14.78 -16.97 47.77
CA ALA A 257 -15.08 -15.93 48.73
C ALA A 257 -16.09 -14.96 48.08
N GLN A 258 -17.30 -14.90 48.62
CA GLN A 258 -18.32 -14.00 48.10
C GLN A 258 -17.74 -12.57 48.06
N PRO A 259 -17.88 -11.85 46.95
CA PRO A 259 -17.35 -10.50 46.86
C PRO A 259 -18.04 -9.66 47.95
N ARG A 260 -17.26 -9.18 48.93
CA ARG A 260 -17.74 -8.15 49.85
C ARG A 260 -18.10 -6.94 48.98
N ARG A 261 -19.41 -6.67 48.85
CA ARG A 261 -19.94 -5.50 48.14
C ARG A 261 -19.25 -4.24 48.70
N LYS A 262 -18.24 -3.73 47.99
CA LYS A 262 -17.77 -2.36 48.21
C LYS A 262 -18.80 -1.45 47.56
N MET A 263 -19.63 -0.84 48.41
CA MET A 263 -20.48 0.28 48.06
C MET A 263 -19.63 1.39 47.42
N GLY A 264 -20.06 1.87 46.27
CA GLY A 264 -19.76 3.22 45.78
C GLY A 264 -18.41 3.44 45.09
N ARG A 265 -18.38 3.24 43.77
CA ARG A 265 -17.80 4.25 42.86
C ARG A 265 -18.42 4.09 41.49
N THR A 266 -19.28 5.04 41.15
CA THR A 266 -19.78 5.29 39.81
C THR A 266 -18.59 5.50 38.89
N MET A 267 -18.30 4.54 38.01
CA MET A 267 -17.42 4.77 36.88
C MET A 267 -18.26 5.19 35.70
N SER A 268 -17.91 6.39 35.24
CA SER A 268 -18.46 7.14 34.12
C SER A 268 -18.53 6.29 32.88
N ARG A 269 -19.72 6.29 32.28
CA ARG A 269 -20.02 5.76 30.97
C ARG A 269 -19.64 6.81 29.94
N SER A 270 -18.48 6.68 29.29
CA SER A 270 -18.23 7.27 27.96
C SER A 270 -16.87 6.86 27.41
N SER A 271 -16.90 6.18 26.27
CA SER A 271 -16.02 6.32 25.09
C SER A 271 -15.94 4.99 24.34
N VAL A 272 -17.11 4.44 24.02
CA VAL A 272 -17.29 3.52 22.89
C VAL A 272 -17.94 4.41 21.85
N ASP A 273 -17.12 5.00 20.98
CA ASP A 273 -17.48 5.61 19.69
C ASP A 273 -16.34 6.56 19.28
N ALA A 274 -15.22 6.01 18.79
CA ALA A 274 -14.23 6.82 18.05
C ALA A 274 -13.21 5.96 17.28
N TYR A 275 -13.62 4.90 16.56
CA TYR A 275 -12.76 4.31 15.51
C TYR A 275 -13.62 3.64 14.44
N SER A 276 -14.43 4.43 13.74
CA SER A 276 -15.08 4.07 12.47
C SER A 276 -14.66 4.98 11.31
N GLU A 277 -13.49 5.64 11.41
CA GLU A 277 -12.88 6.30 10.26
C GLU A 277 -11.71 5.46 9.77
N SER A 278 -12.02 4.55 8.85
CA SER A 278 -11.06 4.09 7.87
C SER A 278 -10.62 5.31 7.05
N PRO A 279 -9.34 5.73 7.08
CA PRO A 279 -8.86 6.79 6.21
C PRO A 279 -8.72 6.33 4.74
N TYR A 280 -9.17 5.12 4.41
CA TYR A 280 -9.09 4.52 3.07
C TYR A 280 -10.44 4.50 2.35
N ALA A 281 -11.40 5.34 2.75
CA ALA A 281 -12.58 5.61 1.92
C ALA A 281 -12.17 6.49 0.73
N VAL A 282 -11.96 5.84 -0.42
CA VAL A 282 -11.74 6.47 -1.73
C VAL A 282 -12.92 7.39 -2.04
N ARG A 283 -12.62 8.64 -2.40
CA ARG A 283 -13.51 9.59 -3.09
C ARG A 283 -12.95 9.87 -4.46
#